data_AF-A0A920BTL0-F1
#
_entry.id   AF-A0A920BTL0-F1
#
_cell.length_a   1.000
_cell.length_b   1.000
_cell.length_c   1.000
_cell.angle_alpha   90.00
_cell.angle_beta   90.00
_cell.angle_gamma   90.00
#
_symmetry.space_group_name_H-M   'P 1'
#
loop_
_entity.id
_entity.type
_entity.pdbx_description
1 polymer ?
#
loop_
_entity_poly.entity_id
_entity_poly.type
_entity_poly.pdbx_seq_one_letter_code
_entity_poly.pdbx_strand_id
1 'polypeptide(L)'
;MFKNINYLKKGNEKQKRAYEAIEVLGVMEQLSEYDPTLCGTLPIEIDIAGSDLDIIMEVHDLQQFEKAITELYHDKENFQIKRRFMRGIPVVKANFLFAGFEFELFGQPQPVEKQNAYLHMIIEHALIMEFSHVKADVITLKQQGFKTEAAFCKVLGLDLEDPYESLLTYGKKRGFI
;
A
#
# COMPACT_ATOMS: atom_id res chain seq x y z
N MET A 1 -14.55 3.59 1.21
CA MET A 1 -13.27 4.29 0.95
C MET A 1 -12.30 3.85 2.03
N PHE A 2 -11.08 3.46 1.66
CA PHE A 2 -10.08 2.87 2.56
C PHE A 2 -9.42 3.95 3.45
N LYS A 3 -10.20 4.52 4.38
CA LYS A 3 -9.75 5.62 5.26
C LYS A 3 -9.44 5.19 6.70
N ASN A 4 -9.74 3.94 7.05
CA ASN A 4 -9.37 3.34 8.33
C ASN A 4 -9.28 1.83 8.15
N ILE A 5 -8.67 1.14 9.11
CA ILE A 5 -8.39 -0.30 9.03
C ILE A 5 -9.51 -1.19 9.59
N ASN A 6 -10.65 -0.65 10.04
CA ASN A 6 -11.68 -1.46 10.72
C ASN A 6 -12.27 -2.57 9.85
N TYR A 7 -12.21 -2.43 8.52
CA TYR A 7 -12.68 -3.48 7.60
C TYR A 7 -11.87 -4.78 7.74
N LEU A 8 -10.59 -4.70 8.15
CA LEU A 8 -9.73 -5.86 8.36
C LEU A 8 -10.22 -6.80 9.47
N LYS A 9 -10.95 -6.28 10.48
CA LYS A 9 -11.55 -7.09 11.56
C LYS A 9 -12.48 -8.18 11.04
N LYS A 10 -13.13 -7.92 9.90
CA LYS A 10 -14.09 -8.82 9.25
C LYS A 10 -13.46 -9.58 8.08
N GLY A 11 -12.19 -9.34 7.80
CA GLY A 11 -11.44 -9.93 6.71
C GLY A 11 -11.01 -11.37 7.00
N ASN A 12 -10.13 -11.88 6.14
CA ASN A 12 -9.49 -13.18 6.34
C ASN A 12 -8.53 -13.18 7.55
N GLU A 13 -8.01 -14.36 7.93
CA GLU A 13 -7.14 -14.50 9.10
C GLU A 13 -5.86 -13.65 9.02
N LYS A 14 -5.30 -13.45 7.83
CA LYS A 14 -4.12 -12.60 7.65
C LYS A 14 -4.46 -11.13 7.84
N GLN A 15 -5.62 -10.67 7.37
CA GLN A 15 -6.11 -9.31 7.60
C GLN A 15 -6.39 -9.03 9.07
N LYS A 16 -7.00 -9.98 9.80
CA LYS A 16 -7.21 -9.83 11.26
C LYS A 16 -5.89 -9.73 12.01
N ARG A 17 -4.90 -10.57 11.67
CA ARG A 17 -3.55 -10.48 12.24
C ARG A 17 -2.85 -9.17 11.90
N ALA A 18 -3.01 -8.67 10.68
CA ALA A 18 -2.47 -7.37 10.29
C ALA A 18 -3.13 -6.23 11.08
N TYR A 19 -4.45 -6.29 11.27
CA TYR A 19 -5.18 -5.35 12.12
C TYR A 19 -4.61 -5.34 13.55
N GLU A 20 -4.45 -6.52 14.16
CA GLU A 20 -3.84 -6.64 15.51
C GLU A 20 -2.42 -6.07 15.55
N ALA A 21 -1.58 -6.38 14.56
CA ALA A 21 -0.22 -5.84 14.48
C ALA A 21 -0.21 -4.31 14.37
N ILE A 22 -1.08 -3.73 13.54
CA ILE A 22 -1.18 -2.27 13.35
C ILE A 22 -1.66 -1.59 14.63
N GLU A 23 -2.65 -2.16 15.32
CA GLU A 23 -3.19 -1.61 16.57
C GLU A 23 -2.18 -1.69 17.73
N VAL A 24 -1.50 -2.83 17.88
CA VAL A 24 -0.48 -3.00 18.93
C VAL A 24 0.71 -2.08 18.68
N LEU A 25 1.10 -1.89 17.41
CA LEU A 25 2.15 -0.95 17.06
C LEU A 25 1.70 0.51 17.32
N GLY A 26 0.41 0.81 17.17
CA GLY A 26 -0.15 2.15 17.37
C GLY A 26 0.16 3.12 16.23
N VAL A 27 0.67 2.65 15.10
CA VAL A 27 1.20 3.51 14.01
C VAL A 27 0.17 4.49 13.45
N MET A 28 -1.11 4.10 13.38
CA MET A 28 -2.18 4.97 12.88
C MET A 28 -2.45 6.15 13.82
N GLU A 29 -2.29 5.96 15.13
CA GLU A 29 -2.47 6.99 16.14
C GLU A 29 -1.20 7.84 16.31
N GLN A 30 -0.04 7.18 16.41
CA GLN A 30 1.25 7.85 16.62
C GLN A 30 1.65 8.79 15.48
N LEU A 31 1.23 8.47 14.25
CA LEU A 31 1.52 9.27 13.05
C LEU A 31 0.28 9.97 12.50
N SER A 32 -0.77 10.15 13.30
CA SER A 32 -2.07 10.67 12.82
C SER A 32 -1.98 12.05 12.15
N GLU A 33 -0.98 12.86 12.51
CA GLU A 33 -0.75 14.17 11.89
C GLU A 33 -0.44 14.09 10.39
N TYR A 34 0.02 12.92 9.91
CA TYR A 34 0.40 12.68 8.52
C TYR A 34 -0.64 11.87 7.72
N ASP A 35 -1.84 11.67 8.28
CA ASP A 35 -2.95 10.91 7.66
C ASP A 35 -2.56 9.47 7.22
N PRO A 36 -2.08 8.62 8.14
CA PRO A 36 -1.56 7.30 7.80
C PRO A 36 -2.65 6.41 7.23
N THR A 37 -2.41 5.86 6.03
CA THR A 37 -3.38 5.03 5.32
C THR A 37 -2.75 3.73 4.85
N LEU A 38 -3.32 2.61 5.30
CA LEU A 38 -2.94 1.28 4.82
C LEU A 38 -3.36 1.12 3.35
N CYS A 39 -2.37 0.86 2.50
CA CYS A 39 -2.49 0.63 1.07
C CYS A 39 -1.96 -0.75 0.69
N GLY A 40 -1.94 -1.01 -0.62
CA GLY A 40 -1.37 -2.23 -1.19
C GLY A 40 -2.38 -3.37 -1.29
N THR A 41 -1.86 -4.59 -1.29
CA THR A 41 -2.62 -5.75 -1.77
C THR A 41 -3.40 -6.48 -0.67
N LEU A 42 -2.99 -6.31 0.59
CA LEU A 42 -3.66 -6.91 1.75
C LEU A 42 -5.04 -6.29 2.04
N PRO A 43 -5.24 -4.96 1.94
CA PRO A 43 -6.56 -4.36 2.03
C PRO A 43 -7.64 -4.98 1.12
N ILE A 44 -7.23 -5.43 -0.06
CA ILE A 44 -8.11 -5.92 -1.13
C ILE A 44 -8.02 -7.43 -1.35
N GLU A 45 -7.38 -8.16 -0.42
CA GLU A 45 -7.28 -9.62 -0.39
C GLU A 45 -6.68 -10.26 -1.65
N ILE A 46 -5.69 -9.60 -2.26
CA ILE A 46 -4.87 -10.19 -3.33
C ILE A 46 -3.40 -10.32 -2.94
N ASP A 47 -3.10 -10.12 -1.66
CA ASP A 47 -1.77 -10.33 -1.12
C ASP A 47 -1.32 -11.80 -1.22
N ILE A 48 -0.01 -12.00 -1.20
CA ILE A 48 0.61 -13.32 -1.21
C ILE A 48 1.49 -13.48 0.04
N ALA A 49 2.09 -14.66 0.22
CA ALA A 49 3.04 -14.87 1.31
C ALA A 49 4.19 -13.85 1.21
N GLY A 50 4.51 -13.19 2.32
CA GLY A 50 5.56 -12.17 2.37
C GLY A 50 5.18 -10.79 1.83
N SER A 51 3.89 -10.49 1.58
CA SER A 51 3.48 -9.10 1.29
C SER A 51 3.57 -8.21 2.53
N ASP A 52 4.09 -7.00 2.32
CA ASP A 52 4.30 -5.97 3.33
C ASP A 52 2.99 -5.30 3.76
N LEU A 53 3.05 -4.54 4.84
CA LEU A 53 2.03 -3.59 5.27
C LEU A 53 2.46 -2.18 4.85
N ASP A 54 1.99 -1.76 3.67
CA ASP A 54 2.26 -0.44 3.11
C ASP A 54 1.40 0.63 3.79
N ILE A 55 2.00 1.54 4.56
CA ILE A 55 1.32 2.69 5.15
C ILE A 55 1.88 3.96 4.53
N ILE A 56 1.04 4.64 3.76
CA ILE A 56 1.40 5.89 3.09
C ILE A 56 0.86 7.10 3.86
N MET A 57 1.55 8.22 3.74
CA MET A 57 1.31 9.44 4.51
C MET A 57 1.57 10.70 3.69
N GLU A 58 0.82 11.77 3.98
CA GLU A 58 1.08 13.11 3.46
C GLU A 58 2.10 13.82 4.36
N VAL A 59 3.29 14.11 3.82
CA VAL A 59 4.41 14.66 4.60
C VAL A 59 5.07 15.80 3.85
N HIS A 60 4.91 17.02 4.38
CA HIS A 60 5.55 18.23 3.84
C HIS A 60 6.91 18.54 4.48
N ASP A 61 7.09 18.20 5.78
CA ASP A 61 8.38 18.28 6.47
C ASP A 61 9.01 16.88 6.62
N LEU A 62 9.77 16.49 5.61
CA LEU A 62 10.45 15.19 5.58
C LEU A 62 11.52 15.05 6.69
N GLN A 63 12.05 16.16 7.22
CA GLN A 63 13.06 16.11 8.28
C GLN A 63 12.42 15.83 9.64
N GLN A 64 11.32 16.50 9.94
CA GLN A 64 10.54 16.20 11.13
C GLN A 64 10.02 14.76 11.10
N PHE A 65 9.52 14.32 9.94
CA PHE A 65 9.01 12.97 9.76
C PHE A 65 10.06 11.87 9.94
N GLU A 66 11.26 12.04 9.36
CA GLU A 66 12.35 11.07 9.59
C GLU A 66 12.73 10.96 11.07
N LYS A 67 12.78 12.11 11.76
CA LYS A 67 13.07 12.15 13.19
C LYS A 67 11.99 11.40 13.98
N ALA A 68 10.72 11.67 13.70
CA ALA A 68 9.58 11.01 14.35
C ALA A 68 9.60 9.49 14.14
N ILE A 69 9.77 9.01 12.90
CA ILE A 69 9.87 7.58 12.59
C ILE A 69 11.07 6.94 13.30
N THR A 70 12.22 7.61 13.31
CA THR A 70 13.42 7.07 13.97
C THR A 70 13.20 6.97 15.48
N GLU A 71 12.64 8.00 16.12
CA GLU A 71 12.33 7.97 17.55
C GLU A 71 11.37 6.84 17.92
N LEU A 72 10.34 6.61 17.10
CA LEU A 72 9.31 5.59 17.34
C LEU A 72 9.80 4.15 17.08
N TYR A 73 10.64 3.95 16.06
CA TYR A 73 10.86 2.61 15.49
C TYR A 73 12.32 2.18 15.33
N HIS A 74 13.31 2.97 15.76
CA HIS A 74 14.74 2.60 15.63
C HIS A 74 15.12 1.28 16.32
N ASP A 75 14.36 0.87 17.34
CA ASP A 75 14.56 -0.36 18.12
C ASP A 75 13.90 -1.58 17.47
N LYS A 76 13.13 -1.40 16.39
CA LYS A 76 12.46 -2.49 15.69
C LYS A 76 13.43 -3.31 14.86
N GLU A 77 13.13 -4.60 14.74
CA GLU A 77 13.95 -5.53 13.98
C GLU A 77 14.08 -5.07 12.52
N ASN A 78 15.30 -5.10 11.99
CA ASN A 78 15.62 -4.69 10.62
C ASN A 78 15.22 -3.25 10.26
N PHE A 79 15.12 -2.35 11.24
CA PHE A 79 14.81 -0.95 10.98
C PHE A 79 15.78 -0.30 9.98
N GLN A 80 15.21 0.26 8.93
CA GLN A 80 15.91 1.05 7.92
C GLN A 80 15.08 2.28 7.59
N ILE A 81 15.74 3.41 7.37
CA ILE A 81 15.10 4.64 6.89
C ILE A 81 15.96 5.29 5.82
N LYS A 82 15.35 5.74 4.72
CA LYS A 82 16.04 6.32 3.57
C LYS A 82 15.24 7.46 2.97
N ARG A 83 15.92 8.57 2.74
CA ARG A 83 15.49 9.67 1.85
C ARG A 83 15.85 9.36 0.41
N ARG A 84 14.89 9.49 -0.52
CA ARG A 84 15.13 9.33 -1.96
C ARG A 84 14.26 10.29 -2.78
N PHE A 85 14.50 10.33 -4.08
CA PHE A 85 13.61 10.97 -5.04
C PHE A 85 12.87 9.90 -5.82
N MET A 86 11.55 9.98 -5.88
CA MET A 86 10.70 9.14 -6.71
C MET A 86 9.96 10.03 -7.71
N ARG A 87 10.19 9.83 -9.00
CA ARG A 87 9.60 10.67 -10.08
C ARG A 87 9.83 12.18 -9.86
N GLY A 88 10.99 12.55 -9.31
CA GLY A 88 11.35 13.95 -9.00
C GLY A 88 10.78 14.50 -7.68
N ILE A 89 9.99 13.72 -6.95
CA ILE A 89 9.42 14.10 -5.66
C ILE A 89 10.31 13.55 -4.53
N PRO A 90 10.72 14.35 -3.54
CA PRO A 90 11.46 13.85 -2.39
C PRO A 90 10.52 13.03 -1.49
N VAL A 91 10.99 11.88 -1.05
CA VAL A 91 10.23 10.93 -0.23
C VAL A 91 11.09 10.38 0.89
N VAL A 92 10.43 9.95 1.96
CA VAL A 92 11.03 9.17 3.05
C VAL A 92 10.38 7.80 3.05
N LYS A 93 11.20 6.76 3.06
CA LYS A 93 10.76 5.37 3.17
C LYS A 93 11.45 4.73 4.36
N ALA A 94 10.69 4.11 5.24
CA ALA A 94 11.20 3.30 6.33
C ALA A 94 10.62 1.89 6.29
N ASN A 95 11.44 0.90 6.66
CA ASN A 95 11.04 -0.50 6.70
C ASN A 95 11.51 -1.11 8.03
N PHE A 96 10.69 -1.97 8.65
CA PHE A 96 11.05 -2.75 9.83
C PHE A 96 10.13 -3.96 9.97
N LEU A 97 10.54 -4.95 10.76
CA LEU A 97 9.73 -6.11 11.10
C LEU A 97 9.03 -5.90 12.45
N PHE A 98 7.74 -6.24 12.49
CA PHE A 98 6.95 -6.26 13.72
C PHE A 98 5.82 -7.28 13.63
N ALA A 99 5.65 -8.09 14.69
CA ALA A 99 4.59 -9.11 14.80
C ALA A 99 4.48 -10.08 13.59
N GLY A 100 5.60 -10.36 12.92
CA GLY A 100 5.66 -11.23 11.74
C GLY A 100 5.24 -10.57 10.43
N PHE A 101 5.11 -9.25 10.40
CA PHE A 101 4.90 -8.44 9.19
C PHE A 101 6.09 -7.52 8.95
N GLU A 102 6.39 -7.29 7.68
CA GLU A 102 7.23 -6.16 7.27
C GLU A 102 6.32 -4.94 7.12
N PHE A 103 6.65 -3.89 7.87
CA PHE A 103 5.99 -2.59 7.77
C PHE A 103 6.80 -1.72 6.82
N GLU A 104 6.11 -1.10 5.87
CA GLU A 104 6.67 -0.08 5.00
C GLU A 104 5.97 1.25 5.26
N LEU A 105 6.69 2.22 5.82
CA LEU A 105 6.20 3.57 6.05
C LEU A 105 6.72 4.47 4.93
N PHE A 106 5.80 5.15 4.24
CA PHE A 106 6.12 5.98 3.10
C PHE A 106 5.51 7.38 3.24
N GLY A 107 6.35 8.41 3.22
CA GLY A 107 5.94 9.81 3.31
C GLY A 107 6.37 10.62 2.09
N GLN A 108 5.43 11.39 1.53
CA GLN A 108 5.70 12.34 0.43
C GLN A 108 4.80 13.58 0.53
N PRO A 109 5.18 14.73 -0.06
CA PRO A 109 4.43 16.00 0.04
C PRO A 109 3.22 16.03 -0.90
N GLN A 110 2.32 15.05 -0.77
CA GLN A 110 1.13 14.90 -1.60
C GLN A 110 0.00 14.23 -0.81
N PRO A 111 -1.26 14.71 -0.93
CA PRO A 111 -2.40 14.09 -0.28
C PRO A 111 -2.53 12.61 -0.62
N VAL A 112 -2.83 11.80 0.41
CA VAL A 112 -2.94 10.33 0.33
C VAL A 112 -3.80 9.90 -0.85
N GLU A 113 -4.98 10.50 -1.04
CA GLU A 113 -5.89 10.09 -2.11
C GLU A 113 -5.39 10.41 -3.53
N LYS A 114 -4.39 11.28 -3.64
CA LYS A 114 -3.70 11.55 -4.91
C LYS A 114 -2.45 10.69 -5.06
N GLN A 115 -1.98 10.04 -4.00
CA GLN A 115 -0.79 9.22 -4.07
C GLN A 115 -1.04 7.98 -4.89
N ASN A 116 0.01 7.61 -5.58
CA ASN A 116 0.03 6.59 -6.59
C ASN A 116 -0.37 5.21 -6.04
N ALA A 117 0.15 4.80 -4.88
CA ALA A 117 -0.22 3.55 -4.20
C ALA A 117 -1.72 3.49 -3.85
N TYR A 118 -2.31 4.61 -3.39
CA TYR A 118 -3.74 4.67 -3.10
C TYR A 118 -4.58 4.56 -4.37
N LEU A 119 -4.24 5.36 -5.39
CA LEU A 119 -4.96 5.37 -6.67
C LEU A 119 -4.99 3.97 -7.30
N HIS A 120 -3.86 3.26 -7.32
CA HIS A 120 -3.80 1.88 -7.80
C HIS A 120 -4.70 0.96 -6.98
N MET A 121 -4.59 0.97 -5.66
CA MET A 121 -5.44 0.13 -4.80
C MET A 121 -6.93 0.37 -5.04
N ILE A 122 -7.37 1.63 -5.25
CA ILE A 122 -8.77 1.94 -5.57
C ILE A 122 -9.20 1.34 -6.91
N ILE A 123 -8.37 1.48 -7.95
CA ILE A 123 -8.65 0.90 -9.28
C ILE A 123 -8.72 -0.63 -9.19
N GLU A 124 -7.74 -1.25 -8.54
CA GLU A 124 -7.65 -2.69 -8.35
C GLU A 124 -8.85 -3.24 -7.58
N HIS A 125 -9.25 -2.54 -6.51
CA HIS A 125 -10.46 -2.89 -5.76
C HIS A 125 -11.71 -2.80 -6.63
N ALA A 126 -11.88 -1.71 -7.37
CA ALA A 126 -13.04 -1.52 -8.25
C ALA A 126 -13.14 -2.64 -9.30
N LEU A 127 -12.00 -3.02 -9.89
CA LEU A 127 -11.92 -4.13 -10.85
C LEU A 127 -12.29 -5.48 -10.24
N ILE A 128 -11.82 -5.76 -9.02
CA ILE A 128 -12.20 -6.99 -8.28
C ILE A 128 -13.70 -7.02 -8.00
N MET A 129 -14.28 -5.88 -7.63
CA MET A 129 -15.71 -5.77 -7.34
C MET A 129 -16.58 -5.87 -8.60
N GLU A 130 -16.08 -5.42 -9.74
CA GLU A 130 -16.79 -5.49 -11.01
C GLU A 130 -16.70 -6.89 -11.66
N PHE A 131 -15.54 -7.54 -11.60
CA PHE A 131 -15.28 -8.77 -12.32
C PHE A 131 -14.89 -9.91 -11.36
N SER A 132 -15.81 -10.87 -11.19
CA SER A 132 -15.67 -11.96 -10.20
C SER A 132 -14.45 -12.88 -10.41
N HIS A 133 -13.92 -13.00 -11.63
CA HIS A 133 -12.74 -13.81 -11.95
C HIS A 133 -11.41 -13.11 -11.65
N VAL A 134 -11.38 -11.77 -11.70
CA VAL A 134 -10.14 -10.98 -11.66
C VAL A 134 -9.31 -11.27 -10.41
N LYS A 135 -9.97 -11.41 -9.24
CA LYS A 135 -9.27 -11.70 -7.99
C LYS A 135 -8.45 -12.99 -8.06
N ALA A 136 -9.06 -14.08 -8.51
CA ALA A 136 -8.41 -15.40 -8.58
C ALA A 136 -7.29 -15.42 -9.63
N ASP A 137 -7.51 -14.79 -10.78
CA ASP A 137 -6.53 -14.74 -11.86
C ASP A 137 -5.32 -13.88 -11.50
N VAL A 138 -5.54 -12.73 -10.85
CA VAL A 138 -4.46 -11.87 -10.35
C VAL A 138 -3.63 -12.58 -9.28
N ILE A 139 -4.26 -13.27 -8.31
CA ILE A 139 -3.53 -14.04 -7.30
C ILE A 139 -2.67 -15.13 -7.96
N THR A 140 -3.22 -15.84 -8.95
CA THR A 140 -2.49 -16.88 -9.69
C THR A 140 -1.27 -16.30 -10.41
N LEU A 141 -1.42 -15.15 -11.08
CA LEU A 141 -0.31 -14.47 -11.75
C LEU A 141 0.73 -13.96 -10.76
N LYS A 142 0.32 -13.41 -9.62
CA LYS A 142 1.25 -12.95 -8.58
C LYS A 142 2.08 -14.10 -8.02
N GLN A 143 1.49 -15.28 -7.82
CA GLN A 143 2.22 -16.49 -7.42
C GLN A 143 3.22 -16.96 -8.48
N GLN A 144 3.01 -16.63 -9.75
CA GLN A 144 3.96 -16.87 -10.85
C GLN A 144 5.05 -15.79 -10.96
N GLY A 145 5.08 -14.81 -10.06
CA GLY A 145 6.09 -13.75 -10.02
C GLY A 145 5.70 -12.46 -10.75
N PHE A 146 4.45 -12.32 -11.22
CA PHE A 146 3.98 -11.04 -11.75
C PHE A 146 3.82 -10.00 -10.64
N LYS A 147 4.22 -8.76 -10.92
CA LYS A 147 3.82 -7.60 -10.11
C LYS A 147 2.32 -7.36 -10.23
N THR A 148 1.72 -6.72 -9.23
CA THR A 148 0.27 -6.52 -9.13
C THR A 148 -0.29 -5.82 -10.37
N GLU A 149 0.24 -4.67 -10.76
CA GLU A 149 -0.25 -3.87 -11.89
C GLU A 149 -0.11 -4.64 -13.20
N ALA A 150 1.00 -5.37 -13.37
CA ALA A 150 1.23 -6.24 -14.53
C ALA A 150 0.23 -7.41 -14.59
N ALA A 151 -0.12 -7.98 -13.44
CA ALA A 151 -1.12 -9.04 -13.35
C ALA A 151 -2.51 -8.51 -13.77
N PHE A 152 -2.93 -7.34 -13.27
CA PHE A 152 -4.18 -6.71 -13.71
C PHE A 152 -4.19 -6.38 -15.20
N CYS A 153 -3.11 -5.78 -15.72
CA CYS A 153 -3.02 -5.48 -17.15
C CYS A 153 -3.13 -6.75 -17.99
N LYS A 154 -2.48 -7.84 -17.58
CA LYS A 154 -2.57 -9.13 -18.27
C LYS A 154 -3.98 -9.73 -18.25
N VAL A 155 -4.69 -9.67 -17.13
CA VAL A 155 -6.07 -10.18 -17.02
C VAL A 155 -7.03 -9.36 -17.89
N LEU A 156 -6.84 -8.04 -17.94
CA LEU A 156 -7.70 -7.12 -18.70
C LEU A 156 -7.33 -6.99 -20.18
N GLY A 157 -6.24 -7.61 -20.63
CA GLY A 157 -5.72 -7.44 -22.00
C GLY A 157 -5.22 -6.01 -22.30
N LEU A 158 -4.69 -5.32 -21.28
CA LEU A 158 -4.08 -4.01 -21.41
C LEU A 158 -2.59 -4.11 -21.78
N ASP A 159 -2.02 -2.98 -22.17
CA ASP A 159 -0.60 -2.85 -22.46
C ASP A 159 0.27 -3.22 -21.23
N LEU A 160 1.39 -3.89 -21.49
CA LEU A 160 2.35 -4.37 -20.50
C LEU A 160 3.69 -3.62 -20.56
N GLU A 161 3.89 -2.68 -21.49
CA GLU A 161 5.12 -1.89 -21.57
C GLU A 161 5.30 -1.01 -20.31
N ASP A 162 4.23 -0.31 -19.92
CA ASP A 162 4.13 0.39 -18.64
C ASP A 162 2.82 0.01 -17.95
N PRO A 163 2.77 -1.12 -17.21
CA PRO A 163 1.57 -1.58 -16.54
C PRO A 163 1.07 -0.57 -15.49
N TYR A 164 1.99 0.21 -14.94
CA TYR A 164 1.70 1.21 -13.93
C TYR A 164 0.83 2.33 -14.53
N GLU A 165 1.32 2.99 -15.59
CA GLU A 165 0.54 4.06 -16.24
C GLU A 165 -0.68 3.52 -17.01
N SER A 166 -0.60 2.30 -17.53
CA SER A 166 -1.71 1.64 -18.24
C SER A 166 -2.93 1.43 -17.34
N LEU A 167 -2.70 0.87 -16.14
CA LEU A 167 -3.77 0.66 -15.17
C LEU A 167 -4.34 1.99 -14.65
N LEU A 168 -3.48 2.99 -14.42
CA LEU A 168 -3.90 4.32 -13.98
C LEU A 168 -4.79 5.02 -15.03
N THR A 169 -4.40 4.96 -16.30
CA THR A 169 -5.18 5.52 -17.42
C THR A 169 -6.50 4.78 -17.61
N TYR A 170 -6.50 3.45 -17.46
CA TYR A 170 -7.72 2.66 -17.50
C TYR A 170 -8.69 3.08 -16.39
N GLY A 171 -8.21 3.20 -15.15
CA GLY A 171 -9.02 3.65 -14.00
C GLY A 171 -9.67 5.02 -14.21
N LYS A 172 -8.92 6.00 -14.72
CA LYS A 172 -9.43 7.34 -15.07
C LYS A 172 -10.53 7.29 -16.13
N LYS A 173 -10.32 6.51 -17.21
CA LYS A 173 -11.32 6.35 -18.29
C LYS A 173 -12.62 5.70 -17.81
N ARG A 174 -12.52 4.83 -16.80
CA ARG A 174 -13.67 4.16 -16.16
C ARG A 174 -14.37 5.01 -15.09
N GLY A 175 -13.76 6.12 -14.67
CA GLY A 175 -14.28 6.97 -13.60
C GLY A 175 -14.12 6.38 -12.20
N PHE A 176 -13.13 5.50 -11.99
CA PHE A 176 -12.82 4.95 -10.67
C PHE A 176 -12.05 5.94 -9.79
N ILE A 177 -11.28 6.83 -10.44
CA ILE A 177 -10.46 7.89 -9.84
C ILE A 177 -10.51 9.16 -10.70
#